data_AF-A0A0B8QVM1-F1
#
_entry.id   AF-A0A0B8QVM1-F1
#
_cell.length_a   1.000
_cell.length_b   1.000
_cell.length_c   1.000
_cell.angle_alpha   90.00
_cell.angle_beta   90.00
_cell.angle_gamma   90.00
#
_symmetry.space_group_name_H-M   'P 1'
#
loop_
_entity.id
_entity.type
_entity.pdbx_description
1 polymer ?
#
loop_
_entity_poly.entity_id
_entity_poly.type
_entity_poly.pdbx_seq_one_letter_code
_entity_poly.pdbx_strand_id
1 'polypeptide(L)' 'MTLGTVYANPKATYHEQSKEWIPQIEVGGGYMILDNASIGAKIEYTGESTKKNLVNKEDTVAWLQANYYF' A
#
# COMPACT_ATOMS: atom_id res chain seq x y z
N MET A 1 13.38 26.99 5.47
CA MET A 1 12.13 26.26 5.76
C MET A 1 11.59 25.76 4.42
N THR A 2 12.02 24.58 3.99
CA THR A 2 11.64 24.00 2.70
C THR A 2 10.48 23.02 2.90
N LEU A 3 9.26 23.53 2.82
CA LEU A 3 8.03 22.74 2.58
C LEU A 3 8.05 22.32 1.10
N GLY A 4 7.80 21.10 0.64
CA GLY A 4 7.62 19.77 1.21
C GLY A 4 7.32 18.88 -0.01
N THR A 5 8.17 17.89 -0.30
CA THR A 5 8.01 17.06 -1.50
C THR A 5 6.81 16.14 -1.34
N VAL A 6 5.86 16.22 -2.26
CA VAL A 6 4.78 15.23 -2.40
C VAL A 6 5.32 14.07 -3.22
N TYR A 7 5.11 12.85 -2.75
CA TYR A 7 5.42 11.65 -3.52
C TYR A 7 4.21 10.73 -3.61
N ALA A 8 4.15 9.98 -4.71
CA ALA A 8 3.23 8.86 -4.90
C ALA A 8 4.05 7.62 -5.26
N ASN A 9 3.63 6.46 -4.78
CA ASN A 9 4.31 5.19 -5.00
C ASN A 9 3.29 4.10 -5.37
N PRO A 10 2.80 4.09 -6.63
CA PRO A 10 1.97 2.99 -7.10
C PRO A 10 2.81 1.74 -7.25
N LYS A 11 2.28 0.60 -6.81
CA LYS A 11 2.94 -0.70 -6.91
C LYS A 11 1.92 -1.77 -7.27
N ALA A 12 2.30 -2.66 -8.17
CA ALA A 12 1.54 -3.86 -8.49
C ALA A 12 2.39 -5.09 -8.17
N THR A 13 1.82 -6.03 -7.45
CA THR A 13 2.46 -7.30 -7.08
C THR A 13 1.53 -8.47 -7.35
N TYR A 14 2.12 -9.65 -7.53
CA TYR A 14 1.40 -10.91 -7.49
C TYR A 14 1.92 -11.71 -6.31
N HIS A 15 1.01 -12.15 -5.45
CA HIS A 15 1.33 -12.99 -4.30
C HIS A 15 0.87 -14.41 -4.58
N GLU A 16 1.75 -15.39 -4.40
CA GLU A 16 1.34 -16.79 -4.47
C GLU A 16 0.62 -17.17 -3.17
N GLN A 17 -0.66 -17.52 -3.28
CA GLN A 17 -1.44 -18.03 -2.16
C GLN A 17 -2.18 -19.28 -2.61
N SER A 18 -2.04 -20.38 -1.87
CA SER A 18 -2.73 -21.64 -2.16
C SER A 18 -2.58 -22.13 -3.61
N LYS A 19 -1.38 -21.99 -4.18
CA LYS A 19 -1.04 -22.32 -5.58
C LYS A 19 -1.86 -21.53 -6.61
N GLU A 20 -2.11 -20.27 -6.32
CA GLU A 20 -2.71 -19.28 -7.22
C GLU A 20 -1.97 -17.96 -7.07
N TRP A 21 -1.76 -17.26 -8.18
CA TRP A 21 -1.18 -15.92 -8.18
C TRP A 21 -2.29 -14.89 -8.08
N ILE A 22 -2.35 -14.19 -6.95
CA ILE A 22 -3.38 -13.19 -6.69
C ILE A 22 -2.79 -11.80 -6.93
N PRO A 23 -3.39 -10.97 -7.81
CA PRO A 23 -2.94 -9.61 -8.02
C PRO A 23 -3.23 -8.74 -6.79
N GLN A 24 -2.28 -7.89 -6.45
CA GLN A 24 -2.41 -6.86 -5.44
C GLN A 24 -1.95 -5.52 -6.03
N ILE A 25 -2.77 -4.49 -5.83
CA ILE A 25 -2.47 -3.12 -6.25
C ILE A 25 -2.38 -2.25 -5.00
N GLU A 26 -1.30 -1.50 -4.90
CA GLU A 26 -1.02 -0.55 -3.84
C GLU A 26 -0.90 0.85 -4.44
N VAL A 27 -1.65 1.79 -3.88
CA VAL A 27 -1.52 3.21 -4.22
C VAL A 27 -1.39 3.99 -2.92
N GLY A 28 -0.26 4.65 -2.75
CA GLY A 28 -0.01 5.48 -1.59
C GLY A 28 0.87 6.67 -1.93
N GLY A 29 0.86 7.64 -1.02
CA GLY A 29 1.67 8.83 -1.15
C GLY A 29 1.87 9.51 0.19
N GLY A 30 2.79 10.46 0.23
CA GLY A 30 3.13 11.16 1.44
C GLY A 30 3.65 12.56 1.19
N TYR A 31 3.75 13.29 2.28
CA TYR A 31 4.21 14.66 2.34
C TYR A 31 5.29 14.79 3.41
N MET A 32 6.44 15.34 3.01
CA MET A 32 7.50 15.71 3.95
C MET A 32 7.03 16.92 4.77
N ILE A 33 6.87 16.73 6.08
CA ILE A 33 6.50 17.80 7.02
C ILE A 33 7.72 18.49 7.63
N LEU A 34 8.85 17.78 7.67
CA LEU A 34 10.17 18.24 8.08
C LEU A 34 11.21 17.57 7.18
N ASP A 35 12.47 18.03 7.20
CA ASP A 35 13.56 17.42 6.43
C ASP A 35 13.80 15.93 6.81
N ASN A 36 13.38 15.53 8.01
CA ASN A 36 13.51 14.18 8.55
C ASN A 36 12.18 13.52 8.95
N ALA A 37 11.02 14.08 8.58
CA ALA A 37 9.73 13.49 8.93
C ALA A 37 8.69 13.63 7.82
N SER A 38 7.86 12.60 7.66
CA SER A 38 6.77 12.57 6.68
C SER A 38 5.47 12.03 7.28
N ILE A 39 4.35 12.44 6.68
CA ILE A 39 3.05 11.80 6.89
C ILE A 39 2.54 11.30 5.55
N GLY A 40 1.75 10.23 5.55
CA GLY A 40 1.22 9.66 4.32
C GLY A 40 0.01 8.78 4.52
N ALA A 41 -0.60 8.44 3.39
CA ALA A 41 -1.71 7.50 3.33
C ALA A 41 -1.48 6.52 2.20
N LYS A 42 -2.03 5.32 2.35
CA LYS A 42 -1.93 4.25 1.37
C LYS A 42 -3.18 3.38 1.38
N ILE A 43 -3.60 2.94 0.20
CA ILE A 43 -4.65 1.94 0.01
C ILE A 43 -4.03 0.76 -0.73
N GLU A 44 -4.33 -0.43 -0.26
CA GLU A 44 -3.95 -1.71 -0.86
C GLU A 44 -5.22 -2.49 -1.17
N TYR A 45 -5.35 -2.98 -2.40
CA TYR A 45 -6.43 -3.87 -2.84
C TYR A 45 -5.83 -5.21 -3.26
N THR A 46 -6.32 -6.30 -2.68
CA THR A 46 -5.98 -7.66 -3.08
C THR A 46 -7.19 -8.33 -3.73
N GLY A 47 -7.02 -8.83 -4.96
CA GLY A 47 -8.10 -9.46 -5.72
C GLY A 47 -8.55 -10.80 -5.14
N GLU A 48 -9.69 -11.31 -5.64
CA GLU A 48 -10.23 -12.60 -5.21
C GLU A 48 -9.45 -13.80 -5.77
N SER A 49 -9.40 -14.88 -4.98
CA SER A 49 -8.96 -16.19 -5.46
C SER A 49 -10.06 -16.88 -6.27
N THR A 50 -9.72 -17.45 -7.42
CA THR A 50 -10.65 -18.23 -8.25
C THR A 50 -11.09 -19.54 -7.59
N LYS A 51 -10.40 -19.97 -6.52
CA LYS A 51 -10.74 -21.15 -5.73
C LYS A 51 -11.73 -20.78 -4.63
N LYS A 52 -13.03 -20.85 -4.97
CA LYS A 52 -14.23 -20.57 -4.13
C LYS A 52 -14.25 -21.14 -2.68
N ASN A 53 -13.37 -22.06 -2.32
CA ASN A 53 -13.29 -22.67 -0.98
C ASN A 53 -12.20 -22.09 -0.08
N LEU A 54 -11.45 -21.09 -0.55
CA LEU A 54 -10.49 -20.36 0.25
C LEU A 54 -11.13 -19.02 0.60
N VAL A 55 -11.37 -18.83 1.89
CA VAL A 55 -11.93 -17.62 2.49
C VAL A 55 -10.88 -16.49 2.42
N ASN A 56 -10.51 -16.07 1.21
CA ASN A 56 -9.84 -14.79 1.01
C ASN A 56 -10.83 -13.87 0.33
N LYS A 57 -11.63 -13.26 1.19
CA LYS A 57 -12.46 -12.12 0.86
C LYS A 57 -11.55 -11.02 0.31
N GLU A 58 -12.01 -10.30 -0.72
CA GLU A 58 -11.36 -9.06 -1.16
C GLU A 58 -10.96 -8.24 0.05
N ASP A 59 -9.66 -8.00 0.18
CA ASP A 59 -9.14 -7.24 1.31
C ASP A 59 -8.67 -5.90 0.78
N THR A 60 -9.32 -4.85 1.27
CA THR A 60 -8.92 -3.47 1.03
C THR A 60 -8.40 -2.91 2.34
N VAL A 61 -7.10 -2.68 2.39
CA VAL A 61 -6.42 -2.18 3.58
C VAL A 61 -6.05 -0.72 3.37
N ALA A 62 -6.48 0.14 4.29
CA ALA A 62 -6.09 1.55 4.32
C ALA A 62 -5.09 1.79 5.45
N TRP A 63 -4.04 2.52 5.14
CA TRP A 63 -2.94 2.85 6.05
C TRP A 63 -2.82 4.35 6.21
N LEU A 64 -2.66 4.81 7.45
CA LEU A 64 -2.13 6.13 7.79
C LEU A 64 -0.71 5.95 8.32
N GLN A 65 0.21 6.79 7.87
CA GLN A 65 1.64 6.64 8.14
C GLN A 65 2.22 7.95 8.67
N ALA A 66 3.08 7.83 9.68
CA ALA A 66 3.95 8.88 10.15
C ALA A 66 5.36 8.29 10.28
N ASN A 67 6.34 8.88 9.57
CA ASN A 67 7.69 8.35 9.47
C ASN A 67 8.71 9.38 9.96
N TYR A 68 9.79 8.89 10.58
CA TYR A 68 10.96 9.67 10.99
C TYR A 68 12.22 9.00 10.46
N TYR A 69 13.09 9.76 9.79
CA TYR A 69 14.30 9.27 9.11
C TYR A 69 15.55 9.72 9.89
N PHE A 70 16.46 8.79 10.17
CA PHE A 70 17.71 9.00 10.95
C PHE A 70 18.96 8.88 10.08
#